data_AF-A0AA52F019-F1
#
_entry.id   AF-A0AA52F019-F1
#
_cell.length_a   1.000
_cell.length_b   1.000
_cell.length_c   1.000
_cell.angle_alpha   90.00
_cell.angle_beta   90.00
_cell.angle_gamma   90.00
#
_symmetry.space_group_name_H-M   'P 1'
#
loop_
_entity.id
_entity.type
_entity.pdbx_description
1 polymer ?
#
loop_
_entity_poly.entity_id
_entity_poly.type
_entity_poly.pdbx_seq_one_letter_code
_entity_poly.pdbx_strand_id
1 'polypeptide(L)'
;MNRLFTLIFILLFLACGGNTDKKEINKKDSVRESTSLDSSKNSNFQKSQSKSKEVKSSDNDKKLIFSNSPSRERLELHGNTVLIIKLDSAEIEQLKKIKGEESFYTGADDLMWYNSKMLQKMDSFGIPVKYTDKDTVDLYSTDYKQTIVKDSTFYFYTYFYFDGQKLKRTNALELLTNSIGSKFQKTSNSSKKSVFIGVLNDFYESEGFYVELYYSENYSNEDINKLGENHSETIYQGEEMTRTKVPLDIAQKHLDVEFIDSMYVFNEIQEIIDSISLQNIEYLDAMIESNYIATYNHSKDLTEKLVISKTNHLKNLKKSPSFQKGKKSLVEELKLNIDPLAIGEVFELNHNKDSFHIFSYTDKEYNHHIFSLKNRNITDTIEQYQINRIRPVPLASEGKIYYIVYAAVPDTDHSWTQLLGIDLKTGKFVKTRGNRLKY
;
A
#
# COMPACT_ATOMS: atom_id res chain seq x y z
N MET A 1 -30.33 -14.60 -6.73
CA MET A 1 -30.31 -16.07 -6.50
C MET A 1 -29.04 -16.70 -7.08
N ASN A 2 -27.84 -16.40 -6.55
CA ASN A 2 -26.60 -17.10 -6.92
C ASN A 2 -25.44 -16.76 -5.94
N ARG A 3 -25.68 -16.92 -4.62
CA ARG A 3 -24.62 -16.77 -3.60
C ARG A 3 -24.49 -17.98 -2.66
N LEU A 4 -25.28 -19.04 -2.87
CA LEU A 4 -25.17 -20.28 -2.08
C LEU A 4 -24.18 -21.30 -2.68
N PHE A 5 -23.78 -21.15 -3.95
CA PHE A 5 -22.86 -22.10 -4.60
C PHE A 5 -21.37 -21.82 -4.34
N THR A 6 -20.98 -20.58 -4.05
CA THR A 6 -19.57 -20.21 -3.85
C THR A 6 -19.05 -20.63 -2.47
N LEU A 7 -19.92 -20.70 -1.46
CA LEU A 7 -19.52 -21.10 -0.10
C LEU A 7 -19.32 -22.62 0.06
N ILE A 8 -19.92 -23.44 -0.80
CA ILE A 8 -19.80 -24.92 -0.74
C ILE A 8 -18.48 -25.40 -1.35
N PHE A 9 -17.85 -24.63 -2.25
CA PHE A 9 -16.58 -25.03 -2.87
C PHE A 9 -15.36 -24.87 -1.95
N ILE A 10 -15.44 -24.00 -0.94
CA ILE A 10 -14.34 -23.76 0.01
C ILE A 10 -14.34 -24.80 1.15
N LEU A 11 -15.50 -25.38 1.50
CA LEU A 11 -15.61 -26.43 2.53
C LEU A 11 -15.24 -27.83 2.02
N LEU A 12 -15.19 -28.07 0.71
CA LEU A 12 -14.85 -29.38 0.13
C LEU A 12 -13.34 -29.65 0.00
N PHE A 13 -12.48 -28.62 0.10
CA PHE A 13 -11.02 -28.79 0.08
C PHE A 13 -10.41 -29.11 1.45
N LEU A 14 -11.19 -29.06 2.54
CA LEU A 14 -10.73 -29.39 3.90
C LEU A 14 -11.11 -30.81 4.36
N ALA A 15 -11.73 -31.64 3.50
CA ALA A 15 -12.24 -32.97 3.88
C ALA A 15 -11.69 -34.16 3.07
N CYS A 16 -10.62 -34.00 2.28
CA CYS A 16 -9.98 -35.11 1.57
C CYS A 16 -8.47 -35.17 1.80
N GLY A 17 -8.08 -35.79 2.91
CA GLY A 17 -6.68 -36.10 3.21
C GLY A 17 -6.56 -37.04 4.40
N GLY A 18 -6.87 -38.33 4.20
CA GLY A 18 -6.69 -39.34 5.23
C GLY A 18 -7.20 -40.71 4.81
N ASN A 19 -6.41 -41.40 3.98
CA ASN A 19 -6.68 -42.79 3.64
C ASN A 19 -5.96 -43.71 4.65
N THR A 20 -6.78 -44.58 5.26
CA THR A 20 -6.50 -45.96 5.70
C THR A 20 -5.32 -46.25 6.61
N ASP A 21 -5.63 -46.68 7.83
CA ASP A 21 -5.33 -48.07 8.20
C ASP A 21 -6.35 -48.64 9.20
N LYS A 22 -6.85 -49.83 8.85
CA LYS A 22 -7.80 -50.63 9.63
C LYS A 22 -7.05 -51.41 10.71
N LYS A 23 -7.55 -51.37 11.96
CA LYS A 23 -7.49 -52.51 12.87
C LYS A 23 -8.79 -52.62 13.66
N GLU A 24 -9.50 -53.71 13.40
CA GLU A 24 -10.55 -54.25 14.26
C GLU A 24 -9.98 -54.59 15.63
N ILE A 25 -10.79 -54.48 16.69
CA ILE A 25 -11.02 -55.56 17.68
C ILE A 25 -12.09 -55.13 18.71
N ASN A 26 -13.13 -55.96 18.76
CA ASN A 26 -14.00 -56.39 19.86
C ASN A 26 -14.78 -55.41 20.76
N LYS A 27 -16.11 -55.46 20.54
CA LYS A 27 -17.16 -55.37 21.56
C LYS A 27 -16.93 -56.35 22.72
N LYS A 28 -17.16 -55.89 23.94
CA LYS A 28 -17.83 -56.67 24.99
C LYS A 28 -18.56 -55.76 25.98
N ASP A 29 -19.74 -56.24 26.36
CA ASP A 29 -20.76 -55.61 27.17
C ASP A 29 -20.33 -55.29 28.62
N SER A 30 -20.98 -54.31 29.25
CA SER A 30 -21.87 -54.60 30.39
C SER A 30 -22.47 -53.34 31.04
N VAL A 31 -23.81 -53.39 31.14
CA VAL A 31 -24.63 -53.12 32.34
C VAL A 31 -24.66 -51.69 32.94
N ARG A 32 -25.75 -51.00 32.60
CA ARG A 32 -26.86 -50.56 33.49
C ARG A 32 -26.47 -49.93 34.85
N GLU A 33 -26.82 -48.66 35.04
CA GLU A 33 -27.84 -48.30 36.04
C GLU A 33 -28.45 -46.92 35.77
N SER A 34 -29.76 -46.88 35.93
CA SER A 34 -30.67 -45.76 35.77
C SER A 34 -30.82 -44.99 37.07
N THR A 35 -30.89 -43.66 37.03
CA THR A 35 -31.74 -42.91 37.95
C THR A 35 -32.19 -41.58 37.32
N SER A 36 -33.45 -41.30 37.57
CA SER A 36 -34.32 -40.26 37.07
C SER A 36 -34.32 -39.00 37.94
N LEU A 37 -34.75 -37.88 37.35
CA LEU A 37 -35.35 -36.68 37.99
C LEU A 37 -34.35 -35.89 38.90
N ASP A 38 -34.25 -34.56 38.88
CA ASP A 38 -35.31 -33.58 38.89
C ASP A 38 -34.76 -32.19 38.54
N SER A 39 -35.64 -31.36 38.03
CA SER A 39 -35.46 -29.92 37.87
C SER A 39 -35.41 -29.18 39.22
N SER A 40 -34.49 -28.22 39.36
CA SER A 40 -34.75 -26.85 39.83
C SER A 40 -33.65 -26.26 40.74
N LYS A 41 -33.41 -24.96 40.50
CA LYS A 41 -32.95 -23.89 41.41
C LYS A 41 -31.45 -23.69 41.70
N ASN A 42 -31.10 -22.41 41.50
CA ASN A 42 -30.15 -21.58 42.21
C ASN A 42 -28.67 -21.62 41.81
N SER A 43 -28.37 -20.81 40.79
CA SER A 43 -27.05 -20.24 40.54
C SER A 43 -26.70 -19.19 41.62
N ASN A 44 -25.96 -19.59 42.65
CA ASN A 44 -25.13 -18.68 43.45
C ASN A 44 -23.71 -18.73 42.88
N PHE A 45 -23.37 -17.76 42.04
CA PHE A 45 -22.03 -17.57 41.50
C PHE A 45 -21.15 -16.96 42.60
N GLN A 46 -20.42 -17.80 43.34
CA GLN A 46 -19.37 -17.35 44.25
C GLN A 46 -18.18 -16.83 43.45
N LYS A 47 -17.93 -15.54 43.63
CA LYS A 47 -16.78 -14.77 43.15
C LYS A 47 -15.50 -15.34 43.78
N SER A 48 -14.79 -16.22 43.07
CA SER A 48 -13.45 -16.63 43.45
C SER A 48 -12.47 -15.50 43.13
N GLN A 49 -12.06 -14.76 44.15
CA GLN A 49 -10.91 -13.87 44.08
C GLN A 49 -9.63 -14.70 43.89
N SER A 50 -9.19 -14.82 42.65
CA SER A 50 -7.82 -15.23 42.31
C SER A 50 -6.87 -14.11 42.75
N LYS A 51 -6.13 -14.35 43.83
CA LYS A 51 -4.95 -13.58 44.21
C LYS A 51 -3.92 -13.69 43.09
N SER A 52 -3.89 -12.70 42.20
CA SER A 52 -2.75 -12.46 41.32
C SER A 52 -1.55 -12.13 42.20
N LYS A 53 -0.56 -13.02 42.23
CA LYS A 53 0.78 -12.69 42.71
C LYS A 53 1.32 -11.58 41.82
N GLU A 54 1.39 -10.36 42.35
CA GLU A 54 2.26 -9.31 41.82
C GLU A 54 3.69 -9.84 41.82
N VAL A 55 4.11 -10.38 40.67
CA VAL A 55 5.52 -10.49 40.35
C VAL A 55 5.97 -9.06 40.06
N LYS A 56 6.54 -8.40 41.08
CA LYS A 56 7.32 -7.19 40.89
C LYS A 56 8.57 -7.55 40.08
N SER A 57 8.39 -7.65 38.77
CA SER A 57 9.49 -7.74 37.83
C SER A 57 10.12 -6.34 37.78
N SER A 58 11.42 -6.27 38.09
CA SER A 58 12.19 -5.03 38.04
C SER A 58 12.27 -4.55 36.59
N ASP A 59 11.33 -3.70 36.18
CA ASP A 59 11.18 -3.19 34.81
C ASP A 59 12.27 -2.18 34.36
N ASN A 60 13.32 -1.97 35.15
CA ASN A 60 14.16 -0.78 34.99
C ASN A 60 15.36 -0.88 34.03
N ASP A 61 15.66 -2.02 33.37
CA ASP A 61 16.90 -2.11 32.55
C ASP A 61 16.78 -2.84 31.20
N LYS A 62 15.58 -2.95 30.64
CA LYS A 62 15.39 -3.59 29.32
C LYS A 62 15.59 -2.59 28.17
N LYS A 63 16.81 -2.10 28.00
CA LYS A 63 17.21 -1.20 26.89
C LYS A 63 17.60 -2.02 25.65
N LEU A 64 17.24 -1.57 24.45
CA LEU A 64 17.73 -2.14 23.20
C LEU A 64 19.26 -2.05 23.17
N ILE A 65 19.93 -3.19 22.90
CA ILE A 65 21.37 -3.26 22.77
C ILE A 65 21.70 -3.30 21.27
N PHE A 66 22.30 -2.21 20.80
CA PHE A 66 22.83 -2.07 19.45
C PHE A 66 24.25 -2.63 19.46
N SER A 67 24.60 -3.42 18.44
CA SER A 67 25.93 -4.02 18.35
C SER A 67 27.02 -2.95 18.19
N ASN A 68 26.65 -1.75 17.71
CA ASN A 68 27.48 -0.57 17.51
C ASN A 68 28.76 -0.78 16.68
N SER A 69 28.97 -1.95 16.06
CA SER A 69 29.82 -2.20 14.87
C SER A 69 30.01 -3.71 14.69
N PRO A 70 29.72 -4.24 13.48
CA PRO A 70 30.43 -3.85 12.26
C PRO A 70 29.56 -3.44 11.06
N SER A 71 28.23 -3.41 11.20
CA SER A 71 27.35 -3.13 10.05
C SER A 71 27.40 -1.63 9.69
N ARG A 72 28.08 -1.33 8.59
CA ARG A 72 28.27 0.05 8.09
C ARG A 72 27.92 0.14 6.63
N GLU A 73 27.22 1.19 6.24
CA GLU A 73 26.88 1.48 4.85
C GLU A 73 27.17 2.93 4.49
N ARG A 74 27.44 3.16 3.20
CA ARG A 74 27.61 4.49 2.61
C ARG A 74 26.46 4.74 1.65
N LEU A 75 25.65 5.77 1.91
CA LEU A 75 24.53 6.16 1.05
C LEU A 75 24.74 7.56 0.46
N GLU A 76 24.67 7.65 -0.86
CA GLU A 76 24.61 8.94 -1.56
C GLU A 76 23.19 9.49 -1.53
N LEU A 77 23.02 10.76 -1.16
CA LEU A 77 21.73 11.45 -1.17
C LEU A 77 21.68 12.48 -2.30
N HIS A 78 20.60 12.45 -3.08
CA HIS A 78 20.39 13.38 -4.20
C HIS A 78 19.08 14.13 -4.02
N GLY A 79 19.14 15.47 -4.06
CA GLY A 79 17.96 16.32 -3.89
C GLY A 79 17.20 15.99 -2.60
N ASN A 80 15.88 16.06 -2.66
CA ASN A 80 15.05 15.67 -1.52
C ASN A 80 15.02 14.15 -1.39
N THR A 81 15.28 13.61 -0.21
CA THR A 81 15.28 12.15 0.02
C THR A 81 14.79 11.84 1.43
N VAL A 82 13.95 10.81 1.57
CA VAL A 82 13.65 10.21 2.88
C VAL A 82 14.57 9.02 3.10
N LEU A 83 15.22 8.96 4.25
CA LEU A 83 15.99 7.82 4.71
C LEU A 83 15.24 7.17 5.87
N ILE A 84 15.00 5.87 5.77
CA ILE A 84 14.43 5.06 6.84
C ILE A 84 15.50 4.10 7.33
N ILE A 85 15.84 4.22 8.61
CA ILE A 85 16.68 3.27 9.30
C ILE A 85 15.77 2.34 10.11
N LYS A 86 15.77 1.05 9.75
CA LYS A 86 14.96 0.03 10.41
C LYS A 86 15.79 -0.80 11.39
N LEU A 87 15.10 -1.47 12.31
CA LEU A 87 15.73 -2.48 13.15
C LEU A 87 16.05 -3.74 12.34
N ASP A 88 17.17 -4.38 12.62
CA ASP A 88 17.49 -5.70 12.07
C ASP A 88 16.71 -6.81 12.80
N SER A 89 16.83 -8.05 12.32
CA SER A 89 16.09 -9.18 12.91
C SER A 89 16.44 -9.46 14.37
N ALA A 90 17.71 -9.26 14.78
CA ALA A 90 18.13 -9.48 16.16
C ALA A 90 17.61 -8.37 17.08
N GLU A 91 17.61 -7.12 16.62
CA GLU A 91 17.05 -5.96 17.29
C GLU A 91 15.52 -6.08 17.44
N ILE A 92 14.82 -6.59 16.42
CA ILE A 92 13.39 -6.88 16.48
C ILE A 92 13.07 -7.93 17.55
N GLU A 93 13.84 -9.02 17.61
CA GLU A 93 13.65 -10.06 18.63
C GLU A 93 13.94 -9.55 20.04
N GLN A 94 14.90 -8.63 20.21
CA GLN A 94 15.08 -7.91 21.47
C GLN A 94 13.85 -7.06 21.79
N LEU A 95 13.35 -6.27 20.83
CA LEU A 95 12.20 -5.40 21.04
C LEU A 95 10.93 -6.18 21.44
N LYS A 96 10.69 -7.35 20.81
CA LYS A 96 9.62 -8.29 21.20
C LYS A 96 9.74 -8.72 22.66
N LYS A 97 10.94 -9.11 23.10
CA LYS A 97 11.19 -9.52 24.51
C LYS A 97 11.06 -8.37 25.51
N ILE A 98 11.34 -7.14 25.08
CA ILE A 98 11.23 -5.94 25.89
C ILE A 98 9.76 -5.53 26.05
N LYS A 99 9.01 -5.51 24.96
CA LYS A 99 7.63 -4.99 24.91
C LYS A 99 6.55 -6.04 25.22
N GLY A 100 6.88 -7.32 25.08
CA GLY A 100 5.87 -8.38 24.99
C GLY A 100 5.41 -8.55 23.53
N GLU A 101 5.19 -9.79 23.12
CA GLU A 101 4.93 -10.14 21.73
C GLU A 101 3.62 -9.54 21.19
N GLU A 102 2.54 -9.61 21.98
CA GLU A 102 1.24 -9.02 21.63
C GLU A 102 1.35 -7.51 21.42
N SER A 103 1.91 -6.78 22.41
CA SER A 103 2.09 -5.33 22.31
C SER A 103 3.07 -4.92 21.19
N PHE A 104 4.06 -5.77 20.90
CA PHE A 104 4.95 -5.55 19.76
C PHE A 104 4.18 -5.62 18.45
N TYR A 105 3.38 -6.66 18.21
CA TYR A 105 2.65 -6.81 16.95
C TYR A 105 1.60 -5.73 16.75
N THR A 106 0.84 -5.36 17.79
CA THR A 106 -0.09 -4.23 17.69
C THR A 106 0.62 -2.94 17.30
N GLY A 107 1.74 -2.61 17.94
CA GLY A 107 2.50 -1.40 17.59
C GLY A 107 3.21 -1.48 16.23
N ALA A 108 3.62 -2.68 15.81
CA ALA A 108 4.23 -2.89 14.50
C ALA A 108 3.20 -2.71 13.38
N ASP A 109 1.98 -3.19 13.56
CA ASP A 109 0.87 -3.05 12.62
C ASP A 109 0.56 -1.56 12.35
N ASP A 110 0.34 -0.78 13.40
CA ASP A 110 0.15 0.68 13.31
C ASP A 110 1.32 1.35 12.56
N LEU A 111 2.57 1.01 12.92
CA LEU A 111 3.76 1.59 12.31
C LEU A 111 3.90 1.23 10.84
N MET A 112 3.55 0.00 10.44
CA MET A 112 3.54 -0.45 9.05
C MET A 112 2.50 0.32 8.24
N TRP A 113 1.31 0.55 8.80
CA TRP A 113 0.28 1.38 8.18
C TRP A 113 0.76 2.82 7.95
N TYR A 114 1.30 3.48 8.99
CA TYR A 114 1.85 4.83 8.86
C TYR A 114 3.01 4.89 7.87
N ASN A 115 3.88 3.88 7.88
CA ASN A 115 4.98 3.78 6.91
C ASN A 115 4.42 3.71 5.50
N SER A 116 3.40 2.87 5.26
CA SER A 116 2.79 2.72 3.94
C SER A 116 2.13 4.01 3.43
N LYS A 117 1.31 4.67 4.24
CA LYS A 117 0.72 5.97 3.87
C LYS A 117 1.82 7.00 3.57
N MET A 118 2.93 6.96 4.31
CA MET A 118 4.09 7.83 4.05
C MET A 118 4.76 7.50 2.71
N LEU A 119 4.96 6.23 2.38
CA LEU A 119 5.51 5.79 1.10
C LEU A 119 4.63 6.26 -0.06
N GLN A 120 3.31 6.03 0.03
CA GLN A 120 2.33 6.51 -0.94
C GLN A 120 2.46 8.03 -1.15
N LYS A 121 2.61 8.79 -0.06
CA LYS A 121 2.80 10.25 -0.12
C LYS A 121 4.13 10.65 -0.77
N MET A 122 5.25 10.02 -0.39
CA MET A 122 6.57 10.35 -0.97
C MET A 122 6.64 10.03 -2.45
N ASP A 123 6.08 8.89 -2.85
CA ASP A 123 5.96 8.51 -4.25
C ASP A 123 5.09 9.52 -5.03
N SER A 124 3.96 9.98 -4.46
CA SER A 124 3.14 11.03 -5.08
C SER A 124 3.91 12.34 -5.31
N PHE A 125 4.94 12.62 -4.52
CA PHE A 125 5.82 13.78 -4.69
C PHE A 125 7.08 13.49 -5.52
N GLY A 126 7.26 12.24 -5.95
CA GLY A 126 8.48 11.77 -6.61
C GLY A 126 9.73 11.85 -5.72
N ILE A 127 9.55 11.89 -4.40
CA ILE A 127 10.64 11.94 -3.42
C ILE A 127 11.18 10.52 -3.23
N PRO A 128 12.45 10.22 -3.54
CA PRO A 128 13.04 8.93 -3.28
C PRO A 128 13.05 8.61 -1.79
N VAL A 129 12.75 7.35 -1.48
CA VAL A 129 12.86 6.77 -0.14
C VAL A 129 13.97 5.72 -0.19
N LYS A 130 14.90 5.77 0.77
CA LYS A 130 15.99 4.79 0.93
C LYS A 130 15.84 4.07 2.26
N TYR A 131 16.10 2.77 2.26
CA TYR A 131 16.08 1.93 3.44
C TYR A 131 17.49 1.48 3.82
N THR A 132 17.72 1.27 5.11
CA THR A 132 18.91 0.59 5.62
C THR A 132 18.62 0.02 7.00
N ASP A 133 19.24 -1.12 7.31
CA ASP A 133 19.22 -1.76 8.63
C ASP A 133 20.59 -1.67 9.32
N LYS A 134 21.55 -0.94 8.76
CA LYS A 134 22.93 -0.89 9.28
C LYS A 134 23.04 0.03 10.49
N ASP A 135 23.89 -0.35 11.45
CA ASP A 135 24.10 0.36 12.71
C ASP A 135 24.75 1.72 12.49
N THR A 136 25.59 1.83 11.46
CA THR A 136 26.24 3.09 11.08
C THR A 136 26.04 3.40 9.61
N VAL A 137 25.52 4.59 9.32
CA VAL A 137 25.24 5.04 7.96
C VAL A 137 26.00 6.33 7.68
N ASP A 138 26.94 6.26 6.74
CA ASP A 138 27.65 7.41 6.22
C ASP A 138 26.88 8.01 5.04
N LEU A 139 26.34 9.19 5.23
CA LEU A 139 25.60 9.94 4.23
C LEU A 139 26.51 10.94 3.55
N TYR A 140 26.42 11.01 2.23
CA TYR A 140 27.14 12.00 1.45
C TYR A 140 26.28 12.58 0.33
N SER A 141 26.51 13.86 0.04
CA SER A 141 26.03 14.59 -1.15
C SER A 141 27.14 15.56 -1.58
N THR A 142 26.96 16.33 -2.65
CA THR A 142 28.00 17.21 -3.21
C THR A 142 28.73 18.06 -2.16
N ASP A 143 27.97 18.67 -1.24
CA ASP A 143 28.50 19.53 -0.18
C ASP A 143 28.03 19.11 1.23
N TYR A 144 27.60 17.84 1.38
CA TYR A 144 27.04 17.33 2.63
C TYR A 144 27.71 16.03 3.05
N LYS A 145 28.08 15.92 4.33
CA LYS A 145 28.49 14.67 4.93
C LYS A 145 27.99 14.58 6.36
N GLN A 146 27.33 13.48 6.69
CA GLN A 146 26.91 13.17 8.06
C GLN A 146 27.01 11.67 8.30
N THR A 147 27.40 11.27 9.49
CA THR A 147 27.29 9.88 9.93
C THR A 147 26.13 9.78 10.93
N ILE A 148 25.22 8.83 10.70
CA ILE A 148 24.24 8.41 11.68
C ILE A 148 24.73 7.13 12.33
N VAL A 149 24.64 7.05 13.65
CA VAL A 149 24.86 5.82 14.42
C VAL A 149 23.55 5.51 15.13
N LYS A 150 23.03 4.28 14.98
CA LYS A 150 21.85 3.83 15.70
C LYS A 150 22.10 3.95 17.21
N ASP A 151 21.08 4.35 17.94
CA ASP A 151 21.11 4.42 19.39
C ASP A 151 19.76 3.98 19.98
N SER A 152 19.63 4.03 21.29
CA SER A 152 18.42 3.59 21.99
C SER A 152 17.15 4.39 21.74
N THR A 153 17.24 5.48 20.98
CA THR A 153 16.07 6.23 20.55
C THR A 153 15.52 5.70 19.23
N PHE A 154 16.17 4.74 18.58
CA PHE A 154 15.69 4.11 17.36
C PHE A 154 14.56 3.14 17.67
N TYR A 155 13.51 3.24 16.87
CA TYR A 155 12.35 2.35 16.91
C TYR A 155 12.34 1.46 15.66
N PHE A 156 11.29 0.65 15.51
CA PHE A 156 11.09 -0.24 14.37
C PHE A 156 11.40 0.44 13.01
N TYR A 157 10.91 1.67 12.83
CA TYR A 157 11.35 2.60 11.79
C TYR A 157 11.78 3.93 12.39
N THR A 158 12.94 4.43 11.96
CA THR A 158 13.43 5.77 12.31
C THR A 158 13.66 6.57 11.04
N TYR A 159 13.01 7.72 10.94
CA TYR A 159 12.92 8.50 9.71
C TYR A 159 13.86 9.71 9.75
N PHE A 160 14.46 9.99 8.59
CA PHE A 160 15.25 11.19 8.36
C PHE A 160 14.83 11.79 7.01
N TYR A 161 14.70 13.12 6.96
CA TYR A 161 14.41 13.85 5.73
C TYR A 161 15.60 14.72 5.35
N PHE A 162 16.12 14.51 4.14
CA PHE A 162 17.14 15.35 3.53
C PHE A 162 16.47 16.32 2.57
N ASP A 163 16.66 17.63 2.77
CA ASP A 163 16.05 18.68 1.93
C ASP A 163 16.97 19.16 0.78
N GLY A 164 17.98 18.35 0.44
CA GLY A 164 19.04 18.69 -0.50
C GLY A 164 20.22 19.44 0.12
N GLN A 165 20.09 19.95 1.35
CA GLN A 165 21.16 20.68 2.04
C GLN A 165 21.47 20.12 3.43
N LYS A 166 20.43 19.74 4.18
CA LYS A 166 20.57 19.22 5.54
C LYS A 166 19.66 18.04 5.77
N LEU A 167 20.10 17.16 6.67
CA LEU A 167 19.30 16.05 7.16
C LEU A 167 18.64 16.42 8.49
N LYS A 168 17.34 16.19 8.60
CA LYS A 168 16.58 16.34 9.84
C LYS A 168 15.97 14.99 10.22
N ARG A 169 16.20 14.54 11.45
CA ARG A 169 15.44 13.41 12.02
C ARG A 169 13.97 13.81 12.17
N THR A 170 13.07 12.94 11.76
CA THR A 170 11.63 13.19 11.67
C THR A 170 10.87 11.93 12.11
N ASN A 171 9.54 11.96 12.03
CA ASN A 171 8.68 10.79 12.20
C ASN A 171 7.71 10.65 11.02
N ALA A 172 7.09 9.47 10.87
CA ALA A 172 6.17 9.17 9.78
C ALA A 172 5.01 10.17 9.74
N LEU A 173 4.44 10.51 10.90
CA LEU A 173 3.42 11.55 11.01
C LEU A 173 3.98 12.87 10.46
N GLU A 174 5.09 13.43 10.93
CA GLU A 174 5.69 14.66 10.39
C GLU A 174 5.87 14.64 8.85
N LEU A 175 6.24 13.50 8.26
CA LEU A 175 6.33 13.34 6.80
C LEU A 175 4.93 13.35 6.12
N LEU A 176 3.95 12.71 6.76
CA LEU A 176 2.54 12.72 6.37
C LEU A 176 1.86 14.08 6.60
N THR A 177 2.40 14.90 7.51
CA THR A 177 1.63 15.95 8.19
C THR A 177 2.21 17.36 7.93
N ASN A 178 3.54 17.50 7.78
CA ASN A 178 4.23 18.81 7.75
C ASN A 178 5.06 19.13 6.48
N SER A 179 5.00 20.41 6.10
CA SER A 179 5.97 21.36 5.49
C SER A 179 6.95 20.98 4.38
N ILE A 180 7.17 19.70 4.05
CA ILE A 180 8.05 19.30 2.94
C ILE A 180 7.58 19.97 1.65
N GLY A 181 6.26 19.92 1.37
CA GLY A 181 5.62 20.58 0.22
C GLY A 181 5.77 22.11 0.18
N SER A 182 5.85 22.79 1.33
CA SER A 182 5.89 24.27 1.38
C SER A 182 7.16 24.87 0.75
N LYS A 183 8.28 24.15 0.72
CA LYS A 183 9.50 24.57 -0.02
C LYS A 183 9.47 24.24 -1.52
N PHE A 184 8.52 23.42 -1.98
CA PHE A 184 8.27 23.19 -3.41
C PHE A 184 7.35 24.27 -4.01
N GLN A 185 6.87 25.21 -3.18
CA GLN A 185 6.08 26.36 -3.60
C GLN A 185 6.94 27.41 -4.31
N LYS A 186 7.39 27.15 -5.55
CA LYS A 186 7.66 28.23 -6.52
C LYS A 186 7.81 27.82 -7.98
N THR A 187 6.95 26.91 -8.47
CA THR A 187 6.71 26.84 -9.92
C THR A 187 5.22 26.76 -10.26
N SER A 188 4.37 27.54 -9.58
CA SER A 188 3.00 27.79 -10.01
C SER A 188 2.97 28.94 -11.01
N ASN A 189 3.28 28.65 -12.28
CA ASN A 189 2.79 29.46 -13.41
C ASN A 189 2.95 28.80 -14.79
N SER A 190 2.87 27.47 -14.87
CA SER A 190 2.62 26.83 -16.17
C SER A 190 1.30 26.12 -16.10
N SER A 191 0.38 26.50 -16.98
CA SER A 191 -0.84 25.79 -17.38
C SER A 191 -0.52 24.38 -17.88
N LYS A 192 0.08 23.54 -17.03
CA LYS A 192 0.50 22.19 -17.38
C LYS A 192 -0.76 21.37 -17.51
N LYS A 193 -0.99 20.90 -18.73
CA LYS A 193 -2.10 20.02 -19.06
C LYS A 193 -1.89 18.73 -18.28
N SER A 194 -2.71 18.49 -17.28
CA SER A 194 -2.70 17.26 -16.50
C SER A 194 -3.88 16.38 -16.93
N VAL A 195 -3.73 15.07 -16.78
CA VAL A 195 -4.80 14.09 -17.00
C VAL A 195 -4.85 13.21 -15.77
N PHE A 196 -6.07 12.97 -15.26
CA PHE A 196 -6.32 11.99 -14.22
C PHE A 196 -6.55 10.62 -14.85
N ILE A 197 -5.96 9.58 -14.26
CA ILE A 197 -6.17 8.18 -14.63
C ILE A 197 -6.46 7.42 -13.34
N GLY A 198 -7.63 6.79 -13.23
CA GLY A 198 -8.01 6.05 -12.03
C GLY A 198 -8.73 4.75 -12.34
N VAL A 199 -9.20 4.09 -11.28
CA VAL A 199 -10.02 2.89 -11.33
C VAL A 199 -11.29 3.16 -10.55
N LEU A 200 -12.43 2.79 -11.12
CA LEU A 200 -13.71 2.82 -10.40
C LEU A 200 -13.77 1.65 -9.42
N ASN A 201 -13.85 1.99 -8.14
CA ASN A 201 -14.11 1.06 -7.06
C ASN A 201 -15.60 1.08 -6.72
N ASP A 202 -16.16 -0.08 -6.38
CA ASP A 202 -17.51 -0.20 -5.83
C ASP A 202 -17.51 0.01 -4.32
N PHE A 203 -18.66 0.42 -3.79
CA PHE A 203 -18.87 0.46 -2.35
C PHE A 203 -19.36 -0.90 -1.85
N TYR A 204 -18.81 -1.37 -0.73
CA TYR A 204 -19.20 -2.68 -0.18
C TYR A 204 -20.63 -2.69 0.39
N GLU A 205 -21.05 -1.63 1.10
CA GLU A 205 -22.36 -1.57 1.77
C GLU A 205 -23.41 -0.69 1.05
N SER A 206 -23.06 -0.05 -0.08
CA SER A 206 -23.97 0.88 -0.76
C SER A 206 -23.84 0.80 -2.28
N GLU A 207 -24.81 1.31 -3.02
CA GLU A 207 -24.68 1.45 -4.47
C GLU A 207 -23.79 2.63 -4.84
N GLY A 208 -23.07 2.49 -5.96
CA GLY A 208 -22.26 3.56 -6.52
C GLY A 208 -20.85 3.12 -6.86
N PHE A 209 -20.14 4.03 -7.54
CA PHE A 209 -18.72 3.91 -7.81
C PHE A 209 -17.98 5.16 -7.38
N TYR A 210 -16.72 4.98 -7.04
CA TYR A 210 -15.84 6.09 -6.69
C TYR A 210 -14.45 5.91 -7.27
N VAL A 211 -13.71 7.02 -7.31
CA VAL A 211 -12.25 7.00 -7.43
C VAL A 211 -11.65 7.63 -6.18
N GLU A 212 -10.53 7.10 -5.72
CA GLU A 212 -9.75 7.70 -4.64
C GLU A 212 -9.12 9.02 -5.10
N LEU A 213 -9.12 9.99 -4.18
CA LEU A 213 -8.52 11.29 -4.36
C LEU A 213 -7.25 11.40 -3.53
N TYR A 214 -6.29 12.13 -4.07
CA TYR A 214 -5.02 12.42 -3.41
C TYR A 214 -5.01 13.84 -2.89
N TYR A 215 -4.20 14.08 -1.87
CA TYR A 215 -3.93 15.43 -1.39
C TYR A 215 -3.22 16.28 -2.45
N SER A 216 -3.55 17.57 -2.45
CA SER A 216 -2.87 18.57 -3.28
C SER A 216 -1.38 18.69 -2.90
N GLU A 217 -0.57 19.26 -3.81
CA GLU A 217 0.89 19.40 -3.65
C GLU A 217 1.27 20.24 -2.41
N ASN A 218 0.34 21.09 -1.94
CA ASN A 218 0.55 22.08 -0.89
C ASN A 218 -0.22 21.78 0.42
N TYR A 219 -0.70 20.56 0.58
CA TYR A 219 -1.54 20.17 1.70
C TYR A 219 -0.78 20.13 3.05
N SER A 220 -1.40 20.62 4.13
CA SER A 220 -0.88 20.69 5.51
C SER A 220 -1.83 20.05 6.52
N ASN A 221 -1.40 19.60 7.70
CA ASN A 221 -2.32 19.04 8.72
C ASN A 221 -3.54 19.84 9.10
N GLU A 222 -3.35 21.16 9.17
CA GLU A 222 -4.44 22.05 9.51
C GLU A 222 -5.57 21.90 8.49
N ASP A 223 -5.22 21.51 7.26
CA ASP A 223 -6.15 21.22 6.19
C ASP A 223 -6.88 19.87 6.36
N ILE A 224 -6.31 18.82 6.97
CA ILE A 224 -7.02 17.54 7.31
C ILE A 224 -8.06 17.85 8.36
N ASN A 225 -7.65 18.59 9.41
CA ASN A 225 -8.58 18.94 10.48
C ASN A 225 -9.72 19.79 9.92
N LYS A 226 -9.40 20.77 9.07
CA LYS A 226 -10.43 21.55 8.36
C LYS A 226 -11.29 20.68 7.46
N LEU A 227 -10.73 19.76 6.67
CA LEU A 227 -11.52 18.87 5.82
C LEU A 227 -12.48 18.03 6.67
N GLY A 228 -12.00 17.45 7.78
CA GLY A 228 -12.79 16.64 8.71
C GLY A 228 -13.88 17.42 9.45
N GLU A 229 -13.65 18.70 9.75
CA GLU A 229 -14.63 19.59 10.40
C GLU A 229 -15.70 20.13 9.43
N ASN A 230 -15.45 20.09 8.12
CA ASN A 230 -16.31 20.71 7.09
C ASN A 230 -17.19 19.71 6.33
N HIS A 231 -17.52 18.57 6.93
CA HIS A 231 -18.47 17.63 6.35
C HIS A 231 -19.90 18.21 6.41
N SER A 232 -20.56 18.33 5.25
CA SER A 232 -21.82 19.07 5.15
C SER A 232 -23.07 18.21 5.31
N GLU A 233 -23.00 16.94 4.90
CA GLU A 233 -24.17 16.05 4.80
C GLU A 233 -23.73 14.59 4.83
N THR A 234 -24.39 13.75 5.62
CA THR A 234 -24.19 12.29 5.55
C THR A 234 -24.92 11.74 4.33
N ILE A 235 -24.17 11.20 3.37
CA ILE A 235 -24.67 10.57 2.15
C ILE A 235 -25.09 9.12 2.44
N TYR A 236 -24.35 8.43 3.28
CA TYR A 236 -24.58 7.04 3.65
C TYR A 236 -24.05 6.75 5.06
N GLN A 237 -24.75 5.91 5.80
CA GLN A 237 -24.36 5.43 7.13
C GLN A 237 -24.69 3.93 7.20
N GLY A 238 -23.67 3.09 7.23
CA GLY A 238 -23.75 1.64 7.40
C GLY A 238 -23.09 1.16 8.69
N GLU A 239 -22.87 -0.15 8.79
CA GLU A 239 -22.22 -0.77 9.94
C GLU A 239 -20.70 -0.64 9.84
N GLU A 240 -20.14 -0.84 8.65
CA GLU A 240 -18.70 -0.83 8.39
C GLU A 240 -18.21 0.43 7.66
N MET A 241 -19.11 1.27 7.12
CA MET A 241 -18.70 2.56 6.53
C MET A 241 -19.70 3.71 6.69
N THR A 242 -19.16 4.93 6.73
CA THR A 242 -19.90 6.19 6.64
C THR A 242 -19.39 6.99 5.45
N ARG A 243 -20.30 7.65 4.72
CA ARG A 243 -19.93 8.59 3.64
C ARG A 243 -20.51 9.96 3.94
N THR A 244 -19.64 10.95 3.96
CA THR A 244 -20.04 12.34 4.20
C THR A 244 -19.59 13.23 3.05
N LYS A 245 -20.43 14.17 2.66
CA LYS A 245 -20.14 15.10 1.58
C LYS A 245 -19.13 16.14 2.02
N VAL A 246 -18.14 16.39 1.17
CA VAL A 246 -17.16 17.47 1.31
C VAL A 246 -17.51 18.59 0.33
N PRO A 247 -17.70 19.83 0.79
CA PRO A 247 -17.92 20.97 -0.09
C PRO A 247 -16.82 21.11 -1.14
N LEU A 248 -17.20 21.33 -2.40
CA LEU A 248 -16.26 21.34 -3.52
C LEU A 248 -15.20 22.45 -3.38
N ASP A 249 -15.56 23.62 -2.86
CA ASP A 249 -14.65 24.74 -2.64
C ASP A 249 -13.60 24.45 -1.55
N ILE A 250 -13.94 23.60 -0.58
CA ILE A 250 -13.00 23.08 0.42
C ILE A 250 -12.12 21.99 -0.20
N ALA A 251 -12.73 21.04 -0.91
CA ALA A 251 -11.99 19.98 -1.62
C ALA A 251 -10.95 20.57 -2.59
N GLN A 252 -11.30 21.58 -3.38
CA GLN A 252 -10.41 22.24 -4.33
C GLN A 252 -9.17 22.90 -3.69
N LYS A 253 -9.25 23.28 -2.41
CA LYS A 253 -8.11 23.87 -1.69
C LYS A 253 -7.10 22.82 -1.23
N HIS A 254 -7.56 21.59 -0.99
CA HIS A 254 -6.80 20.62 -0.21
C HIS A 254 -6.54 19.31 -0.96
N LEU A 255 -7.40 18.94 -1.90
CA LEU A 255 -7.34 17.72 -2.69
C LEU A 255 -6.99 18.02 -4.16
N ASP A 256 -6.42 17.03 -4.83
CA ASP A 256 -6.13 17.07 -6.26
C ASP A 256 -7.37 16.69 -7.09
N VAL A 257 -8.29 17.65 -7.22
CA VAL A 257 -9.56 17.52 -7.93
C VAL A 257 -9.57 18.14 -9.33
N GLU A 258 -8.40 18.38 -9.92
CA GLU A 258 -8.31 18.93 -11.28
C GLU A 258 -8.86 17.91 -12.30
N PHE A 259 -9.65 18.32 -13.30
CA PHE A 259 -10.12 17.45 -14.40
C PHE A 259 -10.86 16.16 -14.01
N ILE A 260 -11.42 16.05 -12.80
CA ILE A 260 -12.26 14.89 -12.41
C ILE A 260 -13.75 15.15 -12.60
N ASP A 261 -14.13 16.31 -13.14
CA ASP A 261 -15.52 16.71 -13.39
C ASP A 261 -16.23 15.75 -14.37
N SER A 262 -15.50 15.23 -15.35
CA SER A 262 -16.00 14.27 -16.31
C SER A 262 -14.90 13.30 -16.76
N MET A 263 -15.25 12.03 -16.92
CA MET A 263 -14.30 10.97 -17.27
C MET A 263 -14.85 10.03 -18.34
N TYR A 264 -13.96 9.52 -19.18
CA TYR A 264 -14.22 8.39 -20.06
C TYR A 264 -13.97 7.08 -19.32
N VAL A 265 -14.86 6.11 -19.50
CA VAL A 265 -14.76 4.77 -18.91
C VAL A 265 -14.29 3.79 -19.96
N PHE A 266 -13.27 3.01 -19.65
CA PHE A 266 -12.63 2.07 -20.57
C PHE A 266 -12.84 0.62 -20.16
N ASN A 267 -13.11 -0.22 -21.16
CA ASN A 267 -13.06 -1.68 -21.00
C ASN A 267 -11.61 -2.21 -20.99
N GLU A 268 -11.45 -3.53 -20.94
CA GLU A 268 -10.14 -4.19 -20.89
C GLU A 268 -9.37 -4.10 -22.22
N ILE A 269 -10.07 -3.97 -23.35
CA ILE A 269 -9.48 -3.74 -24.67
C ILE A 269 -9.23 -2.25 -24.97
N GLN A 270 -9.32 -1.40 -23.93
CA GLN A 270 -9.05 0.03 -23.94
C GLN A 270 -9.93 0.83 -24.90
N GLU A 271 -11.20 0.47 -24.99
CA GLU A 271 -12.22 1.21 -25.73
C GLU A 271 -13.14 1.94 -24.76
N ILE A 272 -13.56 3.14 -25.16
CA ILE A 272 -14.51 3.94 -24.41
C ILE A 272 -15.87 3.24 -24.47
N ILE A 273 -16.39 2.84 -23.32
CA ILE A 273 -17.70 2.19 -23.19
C ILE A 273 -18.76 3.09 -22.54
N ASP A 274 -18.31 4.15 -21.85
CA ASP A 274 -19.19 5.10 -21.19
C ASP A 274 -18.47 6.44 -20.93
N SER A 275 -19.25 7.43 -20.48
CA SER A 275 -18.75 8.66 -19.88
C SER A 275 -19.54 9.01 -18.64
N ILE A 276 -18.83 9.30 -17.56
CA ILE A 276 -19.42 9.62 -16.25
C ILE A 276 -19.11 11.07 -15.86
N SER A 277 -19.98 11.65 -15.04
CA SER A 277 -19.84 13.01 -14.53
C SER A 277 -19.85 13.00 -13.01
N LEU A 278 -19.01 13.85 -12.43
CA LEU A 278 -18.84 13.98 -10.98
C LEU A 278 -20.19 14.26 -10.31
N GLN A 279 -20.50 13.51 -9.27
CA GLN A 279 -21.68 13.68 -8.43
C GLN A 279 -21.31 14.45 -7.16
N ASN A 280 -20.40 13.91 -6.34
CA ASN A 280 -19.91 14.57 -5.13
C ASN A 280 -18.41 14.33 -4.94
N ILE A 281 -17.83 15.15 -4.07
CA ILE A 281 -16.63 14.81 -3.32
C ILE A 281 -17.09 14.36 -1.94
N GLU A 282 -16.60 13.22 -1.47
CA GLU A 282 -17.03 12.60 -0.23
C GLU A 282 -15.79 12.19 0.60
N TYR A 283 -15.95 12.17 1.92
CA TYR A 283 -15.08 11.47 2.84
C TYR A 283 -15.72 10.12 3.15
N LEU A 284 -15.03 9.06 2.76
CA LEU A 284 -15.38 7.68 3.08
C LEU A 284 -14.63 7.31 4.35
N ASP A 285 -15.38 7.01 5.41
CA ASP A 285 -14.86 6.50 6.67
C ASP A 285 -15.25 5.02 6.79
N ALA A 286 -14.33 4.11 6.43
CA ALA A 286 -14.57 2.68 6.50
C ALA A 286 -13.73 2.03 7.60
N MET A 287 -14.15 0.84 8.05
CA MET A 287 -13.53 0.11 9.15
C MET A 287 -12.02 -0.14 8.95
N ILE A 288 -11.59 -0.39 7.70
CA ILE A 288 -10.19 -0.66 7.37
C ILE A 288 -9.44 0.64 7.08
N GLU A 289 -10.02 1.51 6.26
CA GLU A 289 -9.38 2.78 5.93
C GLU A 289 -10.38 3.87 5.57
N SER A 290 -9.99 5.10 5.89
CA SER A 290 -10.73 6.31 5.53
C SER A 290 -9.99 7.06 4.43
N ASN A 291 -10.70 7.48 3.38
CA ASN A 291 -10.13 8.15 2.22
C ASN A 291 -11.08 9.24 1.68
N TYR A 292 -10.54 10.26 1.04
CA TYR A 292 -11.33 11.18 0.23
C TYR A 292 -11.58 10.58 -1.15
N ILE A 293 -12.80 10.69 -1.63
CA ILE A 293 -13.25 10.04 -2.85
C ILE A 293 -14.07 10.99 -3.71
N ALA A 294 -14.10 10.73 -5.01
CA ALA A 294 -15.04 11.35 -5.94
C ALA A 294 -16.04 10.31 -6.42
N THR A 295 -17.33 10.61 -6.27
CA THR A 295 -18.43 9.73 -6.71
C THR A 295 -19.01 10.22 -8.03
N TYR A 296 -19.62 9.32 -8.79
CA TYR A 296 -20.07 9.62 -10.15
C TYR A 296 -21.46 9.09 -10.44
N ASN A 297 -22.22 9.84 -11.24
CA ASN A 297 -23.48 9.36 -11.79
C ASN A 297 -23.22 8.25 -12.81
N HIS A 298 -23.91 7.12 -12.68
CA HIS A 298 -23.80 5.98 -13.59
C HIS A 298 -25.17 5.35 -13.87
N SER A 299 -25.27 4.63 -15.00
CA SER A 299 -26.49 3.92 -15.41
C SER A 299 -26.30 2.40 -15.53
N LYS A 300 -25.07 1.93 -15.35
CA LYS A 300 -24.64 0.55 -15.55
C LYS A 300 -23.66 0.16 -14.45
N ASP A 301 -23.41 -1.12 -14.31
CA ASP A 301 -22.29 -1.63 -13.52
C ASP A 301 -20.97 -1.34 -14.24
N LEU A 302 -20.12 -0.54 -13.59
CA LEU A 302 -18.83 -0.08 -14.08
C LEU A 302 -17.71 -0.46 -13.08
N THR A 303 -17.93 -1.48 -12.26
CA THR A 303 -16.97 -1.95 -11.25
C THR A 303 -15.63 -2.31 -11.89
N GLU A 304 -14.55 -1.91 -11.22
CA GLU A 304 -13.17 -2.10 -11.65
C GLU A 304 -12.91 -1.66 -13.10
N LYS A 305 -13.56 -0.60 -13.59
CA LYS A 305 -13.24 -0.03 -14.91
C LYS A 305 -12.21 1.08 -14.80
N LEU A 306 -11.35 1.16 -15.82
CA LEU A 306 -10.36 2.22 -15.92
C LEU A 306 -11.08 3.50 -16.33
N VAL A 307 -10.72 4.63 -15.71
CA VAL A 307 -11.25 5.94 -16.04
C VAL A 307 -10.14 6.92 -16.36
N ILE A 308 -10.41 7.82 -17.32
CA ILE A 308 -9.49 8.88 -17.71
C ILE A 308 -10.27 10.20 -17.82
N SER A 309 -9.73 11.27 -17.23
CA SER A 309 -10.33 12.61 -17.32
C SER A 309 -10.60 13.02 -18.77
N LYS A 310 -11.80 13.53 -19.04
CA LYS A 310 -12.19 14.02 -20.36
C LYS A 310 -11.59 15.41 -20.59
N THR A 311 -10.45 15.45 -21.27
CA THR A 311 -9.81 16.73 -21.65
C THR A 311 -9.77 16.90 -23.17
N ASN A 312 -9.77 18.17 -23.62
CA ASN A 312 -9.68 18.51 -25.05
C ASN A 312 -8.39 18.02 -25.73
N HIS A 313 -7.41 17.56 -24.95
CA HIS A 313 -6.12 17.08 -25.43
C HIS A 313 -6.10 15.58 -25.75
N LEU A 314 -7.15 14.83 -25.37
CA LEU A 314 -7.23 13.38 -25.56
C LEU A 314 -7.96 12.95 -26.85
N LYS A 315 -7.95 13.79 -27.90
CA LYS A 315 -8.72 13.52 -29.12
C LYS A 315 -8.31 12.25 -29.87
N ASN A 316 -7.13 11.67 -29.61
CA ASN A 316 -6.62 10.46 -30.23
C ASN A 316 -5.85 9.60 -29.23
N LEU A 317 -6.57 8.92 -28.34
CA LEU A 317 -6.00 7.97 -27.38
C LEU A 317 -5.37 6.78 -28.11
N LYS A 318 -4.08 6.51 -27.85
CA LYS A 318 -3.38 5.35 -28.41
C LYS A 318 -3.36 4.24 -27.35
N LYS A 319 -3.83 3.05 -27.71
CA LYS A 319 -3.82 1.87 -26.83
C LYS A 319 -2.39 1.53 -26.40
N SER A 320 -2.18 1.27 -25.11
CA SER A 320 -0.93 0.65 -24.63
C SER A 320 -0.99 -0.85 -24.86
N PRO A 321 0.14 -1.53 -25.17
CA PRO A 321 0.13 -2.98 -25.26
C PRO A 321 -0.11 -3.60 -23.88
N SER A 322 -0.75 -4.77 -23.82
CA SER A 322 -1.01 -5.44 -22.55
C SER A 322 0.17 -6.32 -22.15
N PHE A 323 0.64 -6.17 -20.92
CA PHE A 323 1.51 -7.18 -20.31
C PHE A 323 0.73 -8.48 -20.12
N GLN A 324 1.41 -9.60 -20.32
CA GLN A 324 0.92 -10.93 -20.00
C GLN A 324 1.58 -11.42 -18.72
N LYS A 325 0.98 -12.43 -18.07
CA LYS A 325 1.62 -13.11 -16.95
C LYS A 325 2.87 -13.85 -17.44
N GLY A 326 4.02 -13.44 -16.94
CA GLY A 326 5.32 -14.05 -17.22
C GLY A 326 5.60 -15.27 -16.32
N LYS A 327 6.74 -15.92 -16.56
CA LYS A 327 7.18 -17.08 -15.78
C LYS A 327 8.11 -16.65 -14.65
N LYS A 328 7.88 -17.16 -13.43
CA LYS A 328 8.80 -16.95 -12.28
C LYS A 328 10.21 -17.50 -12.54
N SER A 329 10.33 -18.53 -13.39
CA SER A 329 11.63 -19.10 -13.81
C SER A 329 12.55 -18.07 -14.50
N LEU A 330 12.02 -16.96 -15.00
CA LEU A 330 12.82 -15.86 -15.53
C LEU A 330 13.84 -15.37 -14.50
N VAL A 331 13.48 -15.30 -13.21
CA VAL A 331 14.37 -14.81 -12.16
C VAL A 331 15.52 -15.78 -11.92
N GLU A 332 15.26 -17.09 -12.00
CA GLU A 332 16.31 -18.12 -11.96
C GLU A 332 17.25 -18.00 -13.17
N GLU A 333 16.70 -17.75 -14.36
CA GLU A 333 17.49 -17.54 -15.60
C GLU A 333 18.38 -16.30 -15.52
N LEU A 334 17.94 -15.25 -14.84
CA LEU A 334 18.70 -14.02 -14.62
C LEU A 334 19.84 -14.20 -13.60
N LYS A 335 19.89 -15.36 -12.92
CA LYS A 335 20.87 -15.66 -11.86
C LYS A 335 20.88 -14.59 -10.76
N LEU A 336 19.73 -13.99 -10.50
CA LEU A 336 19.56 -13.12 -9.35
C LEU A 336 19.61 -14.01 -8.11
N ASN A 337 20.38 -13.62 -7.10
CA ASN A 337 20.47 -14.35 -5.83
C ASN A 337 19.20 -14.10 -4.99
N ILE A 338 18.06 -14.49 -5.55
CA ILE A 338 16.71 -14.20 -5.10
C ILE A 338 16.02 -15.54 -4.83
N ASP A 339 15.36 -15.65 -3.68
CA ASP A 339 14.49 -16.79 -3.40
C ASP A 339 13.26 -16.76 -4.34
N PRO A 340 13.03 -17.81 -5.15
CA PRO A 340 11.89 -17.87 -6.07
C PRO A 340 10.53 -17.73 -5.38
N LEU A 341 10.43 -18.14 -4.11
CA LEU A 341 9.20 -18.01 -3.32
C LEU A 341 8.90 -16.56 -2.95
N ALA A 342 9.91 -15.70 -2.93
CA ALA A 342 9.77 -14.29 -2.59
C ALA A 342 9.53 -13.38 -3.81
N ILE A 343 9.38 -13.99 -5.00
CA ILE A 343 8.97 -13.29 -6.22
C ILE A 343 7.44 -13.18 -6.21
N GLY A 344 6.95 -11.96 -6.36
CA GLY A 344 5.53 -11.67 -6.59
C GLY A 344 5.10 -12.08 -8.00
N GLU A 345 4.26 -11.26 -8.62
CA GLU A 345 3.87 -11.46 -10.01
C GLU A 345 4.98 -11.02 -10.98
N VAL A 346 5.11 -11.76 -12.08
CA VAL A 346 6.00 -11.43 -13.21
C VAL A 346 5.11 -11.05 -14.38
N PHE A 347 5.41 -9.91 -15.00
CA PHE A 347 4.73 -9.37 -16.16
C PHE A 347 5.70 -9.35 -17.33
N GLU A 348 5.29 -9.87 -18.49
CA GLU A 348 6.07 -9.86 -19.73
C GLU A 348 5.34 -9.09 -20.85
N LEU A 349 6.09 -8.31 -21.61
CA LEU A 349 5.62 -7.61 -22.80
C LEU A 349 6.66 -7.74 -23.91
N ASN A 350 6.27 -8.30 -25.05
CA ASN A 350 7.04 -8.24 -26.28
C ASN A 350 6.53 -7.06 -27.11
N HIS A 351 7.39 -6.07 -27.37
CA HIS A 351 7.04 -4.89 -28.14
C HIS A 351 8.11 -4.60 -29.20
N ASN A 352 7.71 -4.70 -30.46
CA ASN A 352 8.62 -4.67 -31.61
C ASN A 352 9.70 -5.77 -31.52
N LYS A 353 10.97 -5.39 -31.40
CA LYS A 353 12.12 -6.30 -31.27
C LYS A 353 12.60 -6.45 -29.83
N ASP A 354 12.01 -5.71 -28.91
CA ASP A 354 12.41 -5.66 -27.52
C ASP A 354 11.45 -6.48 -26.65
N SER A 355 12.00 -7.12 -25.62
CA SER A 355 11.24 -7.76 -24.54
C SER A 355 11.36 -6.93 -23.27
N PHE A 356 10.23 -6.70 -22.61
CA PHE A 356 10.12 -5.95 -21.37
C PHE A 356 9.57 -6.86 -20.29
N HIS A 357 10.16 -6.81 -19.10
CA HIS A 357 9.65 -7.54 -17.95
C HIS A 357 9.55 -6.63 -16.74
N ILE A 358 8.49 -6.81 -15.96
CA ILE A 358 8.36 -6.20 -14.64
C ILE A 358 8.12 -7.32 -13.65
N PHE A 359 8.83 -7.35 -12.54
CA PHE A 359 8.49 -8.24 -11.44
C PHE A 359 8.79 -7.60 -10.10
N SER A 360 8.04 -8.05 -9.11
CA SER A 360 8.21 -7.65 -7.71
C SER A 360 8.97 -8.74 -6.95
N TYR A 361 9.81 -8.33 -6.00
CA TYR A 361 10.62 -9.21 -5.16
C TYR A 361 10.63 -8.69 -3.73
N THR A 362 10.58 -9.58 -2.75
CA THR A 362 10.83 -9.26 -1.34
C THR A 362 12.08 -9.96 -0.86
N ASP A 363 13.04 -9.21 -0.38
CA ASP A 363 14.26 -9.82 0.15
C ASP A 363 14.07 -10.40 1.55
N LYS A 364 15.10 -11.08 2.04
CA LYS A 364 15.10 -11.72 3.37
C LYS A 364 14.99 -10.71 4.52
N GLU A 365 15.25 -9.43 4.25
CA GLU A 365 15.10 -8.34 5.19
C GLU A 365 13.73 -7.66 5.05
N TYR A 366 12.81 -8.22 4.26
CA TYR A 366 11.50 -7.66 3.95
C TYR A 366 11.56 -6.30 3.23
N ASN A 367 12.62 -5.99 2.48
CA ASN A 367 12.57 -4.87 1.54
C ASN A 367 11.89 -5.32 0.24
N HIS A 368 11.06 -4.44 -0.31
CA HIS A 368 10.30 -4.71 -1.53
C HIS A 368 10.88 -3.96 -2.72
N HIS A 369 11.18 -4.72 -3.77
CA HIS A 369 11.83 -4.25 -4.98
C HIS A 369 10.94 -4.53 -6.18
N ILE A 370 10.84 -3.59 -7.10
CA ILE A 370 10.23 -3.76 -8.41
C ILE A 370 11.31 -3.53 -9.44
N PHE A 371 11.58 -4.54 -10.27
CA PHE A 371 12.57 -4.44 -11.32
C PHE A 371 11.91 -4.20 -12.67
N SER A 372 12.47 -3.28 -13.46
CA SER A 372 12.19 -3.18 -14.89
C SER A 372 13.34 -3.77 -15.69
N LEU A 373 13.03 -4.69 -16.60
CA LEU A 373 14.01 -5.29 -17.48
C LEU A 373 13.68 -4.97 -18.94
N LYS A 374 14.74 -4.73 -19.71
CA LYS A 374 14.70 -4.67 -21.17
C LYS A 374 15.69 -5.67 -21.74
N ASN A 375 15.21 -6.59 -22.58
CA ASN A 375 16.02 -7.64 -23.19
C ASN A 375 16.83 -8.41 -22.13
N ARG A 376 16.16 -8.78 -21.03
CA ARG A 376 16.73 -9.49 -19.87
C ARG A 376 17.80 -8.71 -19.08
N ASN A 377 18.04 -7.44 -19.38
CA ASN A 377 18.92 -6.59 -18.57
C ASN A 377 18.08 -5.74 -17.63
N ILE A 378 18.46 -5.66 -16.35
CA ILE A 378 17.85 -4.72 -15.41
C ILE A 378 18.16 -3.30 -15.88
N THR A 379 17.11 -2.50 -16.04
CA THR A 379 17.19 -1.12 -16.50
C THR A 379 16.80 -0.12 -15.43
N ASP A 380 15.98 -0.54 -14.46
CA ASP A 380 15.50 0.30 -13.38
C ASP A 380 15.00 -0.52 -12.19
N THR A 381 14.93 0.11 -11.03
CA THR A 381 14.44 -0.47 -9.78
C THR A 381 13.65 0.56 -8.97
N ILE A 382 12.51 0.16 -8.41
CA ILE A 382 11.76 0.92 -7.41
C ILE A 382 11.81 0.13 -6.09
N GLU A 383 12.20 0.78 -5.00
CA GLU A 383 12.30 0.17 -3.67
C GLU A 383 11.21 0.76 -2.78
N GLN A 384 10.08 0.06 -2.58
CA GLN A 384 9.00 0.52 -1.68
C GLN A 384 7.87 -0.49 -1.48
N TYR A 385 7.41 -1.17 -2.54
CA TYR A 385 6.18 -1.98 -2.53
C TYR A 385 6.22 -3.09 -3.59
N GLN A 386 5.19 -3.94 -3.63
CA GLN A 386 5.00 -4.92 -4.70
C GLN A 386 3.89 -4.50 -5.66
N ILE A 387 3.99 -4.90 -6.92
CA ILE A 387 2.93 -4.84 -7.92
C ILE A 387 2.30 -6.23 -8.06
N ASN A 388 0.99 -6.31 -7.82
CA ASN A 388 0.22 -7.55 -7.91
C ASN A 388 -0.60 -7.64 -9.21
N ARG A 389 -0.92 -6.49 -9.81
CA ARG A 389 -1.68 -6.41 -11.06
C ARG A 389 -1.24 -5.19 -11.86
N ILE A 390 -1.25 -5.30 -13.18
CA ILE A 390 -0.97 -4.21 -14.11
C ILE A 390 -2.06 -4.13 -15.17
N ARG A 391 -2.53 -2.92 -15.47
CA ARG A 391 -3.60 -2.69 -16.45
C ARG A 391 -3.19 -1.61 -17.45
N PRO A 392 -3.27 -1.86 -18.77
CA PRO A 392 -2.87 -0.88 -19.77
C PRO A 392 -3.79 0.34 -19.78
N VAL A 393 -3.19 1.51 -19.96
CA VAL A 393 -3.88 2.79 -20.09
C VAL A 393 -3.74 3.28 -21.54
N PRO A 394 -4.82 3.69 -22.24
CA PRO A 394 -4.77 4.15 -23.64
C PRO A 394 -4.16 5.55 -23.82
N LEU A 395 -2.97 5.76 -23.25
CA LEU A 395 -2.19 7.01 -23.35
C LEU A 395 -0.80 6.75 -23.94
N ALA A 396 -0.66 5.72 -24.79
CA ALA A 396 0.62 5.40 -25.41
C ALA A 396 1.11 6.57 -26.30
N SER A 397 2.42 6.77 -26.32
CA SER A 397 3.11 7.77 -27.14
C SER A 397 4.36 7.14 -27.77
N GLU A 398 5.04 7.85 -28.68
CA GLU A 398 6.12 7.30 -29.53
C GLU A 398 7.35 6.74 -28.80
N GLY A 399 7.40 6.79 -27.48
CA GLY A 399 8.39 6.03 -26.70
C GLY A 399 7.95 5.73 -25.29
N LYS A 400 6.68 5.96 -24.93
CA LYS A 400 6.18 5.75 -23.57
C LYS A 400 4.83 5.07 -23.58
N ILE A 401 4.69 4.10 -22.70
CA ILE A 401 3.46 3.36 -22.43
C ILE A 401 3.13 3.51 -20.96
N TYR A 402 1.84 3.46 -20.62
CA TYR A 402 1.37 3.72 -19.27
C TYR A 402 0.40 2.65 -18.81
N TYR A 403 0.44 2.39 -17.52
CA TYR A 403 -0.33 1.36 -16.85
C TYR A 403 -0.85 1.88 -15.51
N ILE A 404 -2.02 1.42 -15.09
CA ILE A 404 -2.36 1.43 -13.67
C ILE A 404 -1.80 0.15 -13.06
N VAL A 405 -1.01 0.31 -12.00
CA VAL A 405 -0.52 -0.79 -11.17
C VAL A 405 -1.30 -0.84 -9.87
N TYR A 406 -1.57 -2.06 -9.41
CA TYR A 406 -2.13 -2.32 -8.09
C TYR A 406 -0.96 -2.65 -7.19
N ALA A 407 -0.55 -1.65 -6.41
CA ALA A 407 0.54 -1.72 -5.49
C ALA A 407 0.03 -2.19 -4.12
N ALA A 408 0.86 -2.94 -3.39
CA ALA A 408 0.55 -3.35 -2.03
C ALA A 408 1.84 -3.45 -1.20
N VAL A 409 1.71 -3.25 0.11
CA VAL A 409 2.76 -3.66 1.06
C VAL A 409 2.50 -5.14 1.41
N PRO A 410 3.45 -6.04 1.12
CA PRO A 410 3.33 -7.45 1.49
C PRO A 410 3.02 -7.67 2.96
N ASP A 411 2.28 -8.75 3.22
CA ASP A 411 1.83 -9.15 4.55
C ASP A 411 0.95 -8.10 5.27
N THR A 412 0.45 -7.10 4.54
CA THR A 412 -0.57 -6.15 4.99
C THR A 412 -1.80 -6.21 4.08
N ASP A 413 -2.91 -5.70 4.56
CA ASP A 413 -4.12 -5.44 3.76
C ASP A 413 -4.03 -4.13 2.96
N HIS A 414 -2.95 -3.37 3.13
CA HIS A 414 -2.81 -2.06 2.51
C HIS A 414 -2.40 -2.17 1.04
N SER A 415 -3.26 -1.65 0.18
CA SER A 415 -3.04 -1.57 -1.27
C SER A 415 -3.53 -0.25 -1.83
N TRP A 416 -3.00 0.14 -2.99
CA TRP A 416 -3.43 1.35 -3.70
C TRP A 416 -3.23 1.18 -5.21
N THR A 417 -3.80 2.10 -5.98
CA THR A 417 -3.55 2.20 -7.43
C THR A 417 -2.61 3.34 -7.75
N GLN A 418 -1.71 3.13 -8.71
CA GLN A 418 -0.80 4.17 -9.17
C GLN A 418 -0.61 4.10 -10.69
N LEU A 419 -0.40 5.24 -11.33
CA LEU A 419 0.04 5.29 -12.71
C LEU A 419 1.54 4.98 -12.81
N LEU A 420 1.90 3.92 -13.53
CA LEU A 420 3.29 3.59 -13.86
C LEU A 420 3.52 3.77 -15.35
N GLY A 421 4.51 4.58 -15.74
CA GLY A 421 4.95 4.66 -17.13
C GLY A 421 6.22 3.85 -17.38
N ILE A 422 6.44 3.45 -18.63
CA ILE A 422 7.68 2.79 -19.08
C ILE A 422 8.17 3.51 -20.33
N ASP A 423 9.43 3.91 -20.32
CA ASP A 423 10.12 4.43 -21.50
C ASP A 423 10.61 3.24 -22.34
N LEU A 424 9.98 3.01 -23.49
CA LEU A 424 10.25 1.88 -24.38
C LEU A 424 11.68 1.91 -24.95
N LYS A 425 12.31 3.09 -25.04
CA LYS A 425 13.69 3.20 -25.55
C LYS A 425 14.68 2.67 -24.53
N THR A 426 14.52 3.06 -23.27
CA THR A 426 15.48 2.78 -22.19
C THR A 426 15.10 1.59 -21.31
N GLY A 427 13.84 1.18 -21.30
CA GLY A 427 13.27 0.22 -20.35
C GLY A 427 12.97 0.83 -18.97
N LYS A 428 13.31 2.10 -18.73
CA LYS A 428 13.19 2.71 -17.40
C LYS A 428 11.75 3.06 -17.05
N PHE A 429 11.46 3.09 -15.75
CA PHE A 429 10.19 3.60 -15.26
C PHE A 429 10.11 5.10 -15.49
N VAL A 430 8.93 5.57 -15.88
CA VAL A 430 8.60 6.99 -15.96
C VAL A 430 7.85 7.35 -14.70
N LYS A 431 8.48 8.16 -13.85
CA LYS A 431 7.87 8.67 -12.62
C LYS A 431 6.65 9.52 -12.96
N THR A 432 5.56 9.23 -12.27
CA THR A 432 4.29 9.97 -12.32
C THR A 432 4.03 10.57 -10.95
N ARG A 433 2.98 11.37 -10.82
CA ARG A 433 2.52 11.87 -9.53
C ARG A 433 1.21 11.16 -9.20
N GLY A 434 1.28 10.07 -8.43
CA GLY A 434 0.13 9.21 -8.15
C GLY A 434 -0.58 8.80 -9.44
N ASN A 435 -1.83 9.25 -9.58
CA ASN A 435 -2.71 8.96 -10.72
C ASN A 435 -2.76 10.08 -11.77
N ARG A 436 -1.73 10.94 -11.81
CA ARG A 436 -1.63 12.08 -12.74
C ARG A 436 -0.53 11.92 -13.77
N LEU A 437 -0.87 12.23 -15.02
CA LEU A 437 0.08 12.40 -16.10
C LEU A 437 0.15 13.88 -16.53
N LYS A 438 1.33 14.48 -16.37
CA LYS A 438 1.63 15.86 -16.81
C LYS A 438 2.25 15.80 -18.22
N TYR A 439 1.73 16.60 -19.16
CA TYR A 439 2.20 16.69 -20.55
C TYR A 439 2.86 18.03 -20.86
#